data_AF-A0A7V3AMR1-F1
#
_entry.id   AF-A0A7V3AMR1-F1
#
_cell.length_a   1.000
_cell.length_b   1.000
_cell.length_c   1.000
_cell.angle_alpha   90.00
_cell.angle_beta   90.00
_cell.angle_gamma   90.00
#
_symmetry.space_group_name_H-M   'P 1'
#
loop_
_entity.id
_entity.type
_entity.pdbx_description
1 polymer ?
#
loop_
_entity_poly.entity_id
_entity_poly.type
_entity_poly.pdbx_seq_one_letter_code
_entity_poly.pdbx_strand_id
1 'polypeptide(L)'
;MLRNPWCAAVLVLMCAAVVPAVDWVQFQNSKERLGRTTDQVLPDYRGRWFWLKTRLWRNTLSVSTWTGSGCYSIPPRTPLSDIVGSLGFSVPFTFMEGVQPVVADGRVYIGDMDGFAYCVKSDDGTTLWTSSNPGGTLC
;
A
#
# COMPACT_ATOMS: atom_id res chain seq x y z
N MET A 1 55.68 -7.04 -23.77
CA MET A 1 55.30 -8.04 -22.76
C MET A 1 54.34 -7.39 -21.77
N LEU A 2 53.14 -7.98 -21.70
CA LEU A 2 52.04 -7.96 -20.71
C LEU A 2 51.86 -6.80 -19.70
N ARG A 3 50.63 -6.27 -19.73
CA ARG A 3 49.95 -5.36 -18.78
C ARG A 3 49.80 -5.98 -17.38
N ASN A 4 49.79 -5.14 -16.34
CA ASN A 4 48.69 -5.12 -15.35
C ASN A 4 48.78 -3.95 -14.34
N PRO A 5 47.86 -2.96 -14.39
CA PRO A 5 47.56 -2.12 -13.24
C PRO A 5 46.33 -2.70 -12.52
N TRP A 6 46.51 -3.25 -11.32
CA TRP A 6 45.37 -3.65 -10.49
C TRP A 6 44.81 -2.43 -9.77
N CYS A 7 43.87 -1.74 -10.42
CA CYS A 7 42.94 -0.87 -9.73
C CYS A 7 41.88 -1.75 -9.06
N ALA A 8 41.97 -1.92 -7.74
CA ALA A 8 40.90 -2.54 -6.98
C ALA A 8 39.73 -1.56 -6.89
N ALA A 9 38.68 -1.78 -7.68
CA ALA A 9 37.40 -1.10 -7.52
C ALA A 9 36.57 -1.88 -6.49
N VAL A 10 36.37 -1.30 -5.31
CA VAL A 10 35.44 -1.82 -4.31
C VAL A 10 34.04 -1.36 -4.72
N LEU A 11 33.26 -2.27 -5.30
CA LEU A 11 31.84 -2.06 -5.55
C LEU A 11 31.08 -2.32 -4.25
N VAL A 12 30.77 -1.26 -3.50
CA VAL A 12 29.81 -1.36 -2.40
C VAL A 12 28.42 -1.43 -3.00
N LEU A 13 27.93 -2.65 -3.21
CA LEU A 13 26.51 -2.92 -3.42
C LEU A 13 25.78 -2.56 -2.13
N MET A 14 25.35 -1.30 -2.01
CA MET A 14 24.24 -0.98 -1.12
C MET A 14 23.00 -1.63 -1.73
N CYS A 15 22.79 -2.92 -1.44
CA CYS A 15 21.43 -3.41 -1.35
C CYS A 15 20.77 -2.54 -0.29
N ALA A 16 19.99 -1.55 -0.72
CA ALA A 16 18.92 -1.04 0.10
C ALA A 16 18.00 -2.26 0.31
N ALA A 17 18.30 -3.05 1.34
CA ALA A 17 17.39 -4.05 1.83
C ALA A 17 16.21 -3.24 2.35
N VAL A 18 15.24 -2.99 1.46
CA VAL A 18 13.87 -2.77 1.89
C VAL A 18 13.54 -4.07 2.60
N VAL A 19 13.68 -4.08 3.93
CA VAL A 19 13.19 -5.20 4.73
C VAL A 19 11.69 -5.21 4.44
N PRO A 20 11.17 -6.24 3.73
CA PRO A 20 9.75 -6.28 3.46
C PRO A 20 9.06 -6.33 4.82
N ALA A 21 8.05 -5.48 5.02
CA ALA A 21 7.22 -5.58 6.20
C ALA A 21 6.69 -7.02 6.30
N VAL A 22 6.69 -7.57 7.52
CA VAL A 22 6.18 -8.91 7.74
C VAL A 22 4.69 -8.93 7.39
N ASP A 23 4.24 -10.01 6.76
CA ASP A 23 2.84 -10.18 6.38
C ASP A 23 1.90 -10.00 7.59
N TRP A 24 0.79 -9.28 7.36
CA TRP A 24 -0.29 -9.08 8.31
C TRP A 24 -1.44 -10.01 7.95
N VAL A 25 -1.26 -11.30 8.25
CA VAL A 25 -2.07 -12.39 7.67
C VAL A 25 -3.49 -12.52 8.24
N GLN A 26 -3.81 -11.84 9.36
CA GLN A 26 -5.11 -11.97 10.03
C GLN A 26 -5.44 -10.78 10.95
N PHE A 27 -6.66 -10.77 11.50
CA PHE A 27 -7.06 -9.81 12.54
C PHE A 27 -6.03 -9.79 13.67
N GLN A 28 -5.54 -8.58 13.96
CA GLN A 28 -4.57 -8.32 15.02
C GLN A 28 -3.27 -9.15 14.89
N ASN A 29 -2.88 -9.47 13.65
CA ASN A 29 -1.59 -10.04 13.22
C ASN A 29 -1.28 -11.48 13.69
N SER A 30 -1.61 -11.82 14.94
CA SER A 30 -1.26 -13.10 15.55
C SER A 30 -2.48 -13.81 16.13
N LYS A 31 -2.34 -15.11 16.41
CA LYS A 31 -3.41 -15.92 17.03
C LYS A 31 -3.84 -15.34 18.38
N GLU A 32 -2.92 -14.72 19.10
CA GLU A 32 -3.09 -14.04 20.38
C GLU A 32 -3.71 -12.65 20.23
N ARG A 33 -3.86 -12.19 18.98
CA ARG A 33 -4.51 -10.93 18.61
C ARG A 33 -3.86 -9.70 19.25
N LEU A 34 -2.53 -9.61 19.15
CA LEU A 34 -1.78 -8.52 19.77
C LEU A 34 -1.92 -7.17 19.03
N GLY A 35 -2.18 -7.21 17.72
CA GLY A 35 -2.32 -5.99 16.90
C GLY A 35 -1.06 -5.15 16.84
N ARG A 36 0.12 -5.76 16.97
CA ARG A 36 1.42 -5.08 17.04
C ARG A 36 2.39 -5.68 16.03
N THR A 37 3.32 -4.85 15.56
CA THR A 37 4.52 -5.26 14.82
C THR A 37 5.75 -4.59 15.45
N THR A 38 6.91 -5.22 15.34
CA THR A 38 8.21 -4.61 15.65
C THR A 38 8.72 -3.72 14.53
N ASP A 39 8.09 -3.78 13.35
CA ASP A 39 8.42 -2.92 12.22
C ASP A 39 8.19 -1.46 12.61
N GLN A 40 9.18 -0.62 12.32
CA GLN A 40 9.15 0.81 12.57
C GLN A 40 9.38 1.53 11.25
N VAL A 41 8.51 2.49 10.95
CA VAL A 41 8.71 3.42 9.83
C VAL A 41 8.89 4.79 10.44
N LEU A 42 10.06 5.40 10.23
CA LEU A 42 10.33 6.74 10.72
C LEU A 42 9.63 7.78 9.84
N PRO A 43 9.14 8.90 10.41
CA PRO A 43 8.59 10.00 9.63
C PRO A 43 9.66 10.64 8.71
N ASP A 44 9.27 11.36 7.65
CA ASP A 44 7.88 11.68 7.28
C ASP A 44 7.17 10.56 6.51
N TYR A 45 5.95 10.25 6.94
CA TYR A 45 5.09 9.30 6.22
C TYR A 45 4.64 9.88 4.88
N ARG A 46 4.60 9.02 3.87
CA ARG A 46 4.14 9.35 2.53
C ARG A 46 3.13 8.30 2.08
N GLY A 47 1.93 8.75 1.71
CA GLY A 47 0.96 7.87 1.05
C GLY A 47 1.54 7.40 -0.28
N ARG A 48 1.69 6.08 -0.44
CA ARG A 48 2.22 5.47 -1.66
C ARG A 48 1.15 5.42 -2.75
N TRP A 49 0.01 4.82 -2.43
CA TRP A 49 -1.15 4.74 -3.29
C TRP A 49 -2.43 4.78 -2.45
N PHE A 50 -3.55 5.16 -3.07
CA PHE A 50 -4.87 5.22 -2.46
C PHE A 50 -5.85 4.46 -3.35
N TRP A 51 -6.55 3.49 -2.77
CA TRP A 51 -7.54 2.67 -3.47
C TRP A 51 -8.94 3.00 -2.97
N LEU A 52 -9.86 3.29 -3.89
CA LEU A 52 -11.23 3.72 -3.59
C LEU A 52 -12.28 2.92 -4.37
N LYS A 53 -12.05 1.61 -4.59
CA LYS A 53 -12.90 0.68 -5.37
C LYS A 53 -12.99 1.00 -6.87
N THR A 54 -13.43 2.20 -7.20
CA THR A 54 -13.61 2.71 -8.57
C THR A 54 -12.44 3.57 -9.05
N ARG A 55 -11.58 4.03 -8.13
CA ARG A 55 -10.45 4.90 -8.42
C ARG A 55 -9.20 4.38 -7.73
N LEU A 56 -8.08 4.53 -8.42
CA LEU A 56 -6.76 4.23 -7.90
C LEU A 56 -5.87 5.44 -8.13
N TRP A 57 -5.21 5.86 -7.05
CA TRP A 57 -4.24 6.93 -7.11
C TRP A 57 -2.89 6.51 -6.65
N ARG A 58 -1.89 7.13 -7.24
CA ARG A 58 -0.48 6.78 -7.11
C ARG A 58 0.33 8.03 -6.89
N ASN A 59 1.12 8.02 -5.84
CA ASN A 59 2.00 9.12 -5.53
C ASN A 59 3.33 8.97 -6.29
N THR A 60 3.56 9.83 -7.26
CA THR A 60 4.78 9.80 -8.10
C THR A 60 6.04 10.16 -7.31
N LEU A 61 5.91 10.80 -6.15
CA LEU A 61 7.04 10.97 -5.22
C LEU A 61 7.45 9.64 -4.58
N SER A 62 6.58 8.62 -4.54
CA SER A 62 6.94 7.29 -4.04
C SER A 62 7.58 6.43 -5.14
N VAL A 63 7.06 6.53 -6.36
CA VAL A 63 7.59 5.82 -7.54
C VAL A 63 7.52 6.75 -8.74
N SER A 64 8.67 7.27 -9.18
CA SER A 64 8.75 8.29 -10.24
C SER A 64 8.35 7.80 -11.63
N THR A 65 8.32 6.48 -11.84
CA THR A 65 7.90 5.87 -13.10
C THR A 65 6.38 5.81 -13.28
N TRP A 66 5.60 6.06 -12.23
CA TRP A 66 4.16 6.14 -12.33
C TRP A 66 3.73 7.40 -13.08
N THR A 67 2.95 7.20 -14.14
CA THR A 67 2.50 8.26 -15.05
C THR A 67 1.06 8.01 -15.51
N GLY A 68 0.42 9.03 -16.07
CA GLY A 68 -0.94 8.95 -16.59
C GLY A 68 -2.03 9.32 -15.57
N SER A 69 -3.28 9.02 -15.91
CA SER A 69 -4.44 9.34 -15.08
C SER A 69 -4.34 8.63 -13.71
N GLY A 70 -4.61 9.37 -12.64
CA GLY A 70 -4.51 8.87 -11.26
C GLY A 70 -3.10 8.93 -10.66
N CYS A 71 -2.09 9.43 -11.37
CA CYS A 71 -0.74 9.64 -10.83
C CYS A 71 -0.52 11.12 -10.48
N TYR A 72 -0.16 11.41 -9.23
CA TYR A 72 0.02 12.77 -8.73
C TYR A 72 1.27 12.90 -7.88
N SER A 73 1.90 14.07 -7.90
CA SER A 73 2.94 14.41 -6.93
C SER A 73 2.27 14.84 -5.64
N ILE A 74 2.35 14.01 -4.59
CA ILE A 74 1.66 14.24 -3.32
C ILE A 74 2.70 14.37 -2.20
N PRO A 75 3.17 15.58 -1.90
CA PRO A 75 4.02 15.84 -0.74
C PRO A 75 3.36 15.42 0.59
N PRO A 76 4.15 15.18 1.64
CA PRO A 76 3.60 15.07 2.99
C PRO A 76 2.75 16.30 3.33
N ARG A 77 1.67 16.09 4.09
CA ARG A 77 0.73 17.14 4.55
C ARG A 77 -0.09 17.81 3.43
N THR A 78 -0.06 17.32 2.19
CA THR A 78 -1.03 17.76 1.17
C THR A 78 -2.45 17.37 1.60
N PRO A 79 -3.38 18.33 1.72
CA PRO A 79 -4.78 18.03 2.00
C PRO A 79 -5.35 17.10 0.91
N LEU A 80 -6.06 16.04 1.31
CA LEU A 80 -6.69 15.15 0.32
C LEU A 80 -7.65 15.94 -0.59
N SER A 81 -8.35 16.96 -0.09
CA SER A 81 -9.22 17.84 -0.88
C SER A 81 -8.53 18.42 -2.12
N ASP A 82 -7.24 18.69 -2.03
CA ASP A 82 -6.47 19.34 -3.10
C ASP A 82 -6.08 18.33 -4.18
N ILE A 83 -6.13 17.03 -3.86
CA ILE A 83 -5.82 15.90 -4.73
C ILE A 83 -7.11 15.36 -5.37
N VAL A 84 -8.22 15.37 -4.62
CA VAL A 84 -9.49 14.75 -5.05
C VAL A 84 -10.52 15.71 -5.62
N GLY A 85 -10.27 17.01 -5.52
CA GLY A 85 -11.35 17.96 -5.37
C GLY A 85 -12.10 17.70 -4.06
N SER A 86 -13.23 18.38 -3.85
CA SER A 86 -14.22 17.93 -2.86
C SER A 86 -14.62 16.50 -3.24
N LEU A 87 -13.96 15.49 -2.65
CA LEU A 87 -14.68 14.31 -2.24
C LEU A 87 -15.82 14.92 -1.45
N GLY A 88 -17.02 14.92 -2.00
CA GLY A 88 -18.19 15.06 -1.15
C GLY A 88 -18.03 13.94 -0.15
N PHE A 89 -17.51 14.25 1.05
CA PHE A 89 -17.33 13.26 2.11
C PHE A 89 -18.73 13.01 2.71
N SER A 90 -19.67 12.69 1.84
CA SER A 90 -20.83 11.89 2.09
C SER A 90 -20.67 10.71 1.16
N VAL A 91 -19.80 9.78 1.56
CA VAL A 91 -19.98 8.40 1.14
C VAL A 91 -21.18 7.89 1.92
N PRO A 92 -22.18 7.22 1.28
CA PRO A 92 -23.34 6.68 1.99
C PRO A 92 -22.96 5.62 3.04
N PHE A 93 -21.68 5.24 3.11
CA PHE A 93 -21.11 4.41 4.15
C PHE A 93 -19.74 4.98 4.56
N THR A 94 -19.58 5.31 5.85
CA THR A 94 -18.26 5.37 6.49
C THR A 94 -17.83 3.92 6.76
N PHE A 95 -16.56 3.56 6.59
CA PHE A 95 -16.05 2.32 7.19
C PHE A 95 -16.22 2.46 8.71
N MET A 96 -17.34 1.98 9.24
CA MET A 96 -17.59 1.94 10.67
C MET A 96 -16.60 0.93 11.24
N GLU A 97 -15.51 1.42 11.86
CA GLU A 97 -14.58 0.77 12.82
C GLU A 97 -14.13 -0.70 12.63
N GLY A 98 -14.48 -1.39 11.55
CA GLY A 98 -14.54 -2.84 11.54
C GLY A 98 -13.80 -3.55 10.42
N VAL A 99 -13.56 -2.89 9.29
CA VAL A 99 -12.88 -3.55 8.17
C VAL A 99 -11.39 -3.61 8.44
N GLN A 100 -10.85 -4.83 8.45
CA GLN A 100 -9.45 -5.09 8.72
C GLN A 100 -8.81 -5.73 7.50
N PRO A 101 -7.99 -4.98 6.76
CA PRO A 101 -7.30 -5.55 5.62
C PRO A 101 -6.30 -6.60 6.09
N VAL A 102 -6.20 -7.68 5.32
CA VAL A 102 -5.13 -8.67 5.45
C VAL A 102 -4.08 -8.38 4.41
N VAL A 103 -2.80 -8.36 4.79
CA VAL A 103 -1.68 -8.20 3.87
C VAL A 103 -0.88 -9.49 3.88
N ALA A 104 -0.84 -10.21 2.76
CA ALA A 104 -0.10 -11.45 2.65
C ALA A 104 0.40 -11.64 1.21
N ASP A 105 1.60 -12.17 1.04
CA ASP A 105 2.15 -12.53 -0.29
C ASP A 105 2.09 -11.39 -1.32
N GLY A 106 2.41 -10.15 -0.89
CA GLY A 106 2.39 -8.97 -1.76
C GLY A 106 0.97 -8.53 -2.18
N ARG A 107 -0.05 -8.96 -1.46
CA ARG A 107 -1.46 -8.66 -1.72
C ARG A 107 -2.13 -8.09 -0.49
N VAL A 108 -3.10 -7.21 -0.71
CA VAL A 108 -3.99 -6.64 0.29
C VAL A 108 -5.39 -7.17 0.00
N TYR A 109 -5.98 -7.84 0.98
CA TYR A 109 -7.31 -8.41 0.91
C TYR A 109 -8.25 -7.54 1.73
N ILE A 110 -9.34 -7.11 1.10
CA ILE A 110 -10.30 -6.16 1.67
C ILE A 110 -11.69 -6.74 1.46
N GLY A 111 -12.48 -6.80 2.51
CA GLY A 111 -13.91 -7.09 2.41
C GLY A 111 -14.72 -5.81 2.64
N ASP A 112 -15.77 -5.60 1.86
CA ASP A 112 -16.72 -4.51 2.07
C ASP A 112 -18.05 -5.01 2.64
N MET A 113 -18.91 -4.05 3.02
CA MET A 113 -20.24 -4.32 3.54
C MET A 113 -21.29 -4.51 2.44
N ASP A 114 -20.96 -4.17 1.19
CA ASP A 114 -21.83 -4.36 0.02
C ASP A 114 -21.82 -5.83 -0.46
N GLY A 115 -21.09 -6.69 0.23
CA GLY A 115 -21.01 -8.10 -0.10
C GLY A 115 -19.97 -8.42 -1.17
N PHE A 116 -18.84 -7.70 -1.16
CA PHE A 116 -17.70 -7.97 -2.04
C PHE A 116 -16.40 -8.15 -1.26
N ALA A 117 -15.50 -8.92 -1.85
CA ALA A 117 -14.11 -9.02 -1.46
C ALA A 117 -13.21 -8.60 -2.62
N TYR A 118 -12.08 -8.00 -2.28
CA TYR A 118 -11.11 -7.46 -3.23
C TYR A 118 -9.73 -8.00 -2.89
N CYS A 119 -8.93 -8.23 -3.93
CA CYS A 119 -7.50 -8.43 -3.81
C CYS A 119 -6.79 -7.34 -4.60
N VAL A 120 -5.92 -6.62 -3.90
CA VAL A 120 -5.17 -5.49 -4.42
C VAL A 120 -3.69 -5.80 -4.30
N LYS A 121 -2.90 -5.52 -5.33
CA LYS A 121 -1.45 -5.67 -5.26
C LYS A 121 -0.87 -4.63 -4.30
N SER A 122 -0.15 -5.06 -3.27
CA SER A 122 0.38 -4.15 -2.25
C SER A 122 1.39 -3.14 -2.81
N ASP A 123 2.04 -3.50 -3.92
CA ASP A 123 3.07 -2.68 -4.53
C ASP A 123 2.55 -1.42 -5.21
N ASP A 124 1.45 -1.54 -5.97
CA ASP A 124 0.97 -0.46 -6.85
C ASP A 124 -0.53 -0.16 -6.72
N GLY A 125 -1.23 -0.84 -5.81
CA GLY A 125 -2.65 -0.65 -5.56
C GLY A 125 -3.56 -1.18 -6.68
N THR A 126 -3.03 -1.93 -7.66
CA THR A 126 -3.85 -2.51 -8.74
C THR A 126 -4.79 -3.58 -8.20
N THR A 127 -6.09 -3.48 -8.51
CA THR A 127 -7.05 -4.55 -8.24
C THR A 127 -6.72 -5.76 -9.11
N LEU A 128 -6.41 -6.89 -8.48
CA LEU A 128 -6.15 -8.17 -9.14
C LEU A 128 -7.46 -8.93 -9.40
N TRP A 129 -8.37 -8.92 -8.43
CA TRP A 129 -9.70 -9.50 -8.59
C TRP A 129 -10.72 -8.85 -7.65
N THR A 130 -11.99 -9.02 -8.02
CA THR A 130 -13.17 -8.72 -7.21
C THR A 130 -14.03 -9.98 -7.18
N SER A 131 -14.52 -10.37 -6.00
CA SER A 131 -15.37 -11.54 -5.81
C SER A 131 -16.61 -11.17 -5.00
N SER A 132 -17.71 -11.86 -5.26
CA SER A 132 -18.90 -11.80 -4.39
C SER A 132 -18.58 -12.45 -3.05
N ASN A 133 -19.03 -11.80 -1.98
CA ASN A 133 -19.05 -12.24 -0.59
C ASN A 133 -20.45 -11.91 -0.02
N PRO A 134 -21.49 -12.70 -0.34
CA PRO A 134 -22.90 -12.32 -0.12
C PRO A 134 -23.29 -12.01 1.33
N GLY A 135 -22.48 -12.43 2.32
CA GLY A 135 -22.69 -12.12 3.74
C GLY A 135 -22.12 -10.77 4.18
N GLY A 136 -21.43 -10.04 3.29
CA GLY A 136 -20.67 -8.86 3.67
C GLY A 136 -19.49 -9.20 4.58
N THR A 137 -18.75 -8.17 4.97
CA THR A 137 -17.73 -8.28 6.01
C THR A 137 -18.29 -7.63 7.26
N LEU A 138 -18.65 -8.45 8.24
CA LEU A 138 -18.96 -8.01 9.60
C LEU A 138 -17.69 -8.13 10.44
N CYS A 139 -17.42 -7.11 11.25
CA CYS A 139 -16.38 -7.11 12.26
C CYS A 139 -16.86 -7.68 13.58
#